data_AF-A0A8T5IJP1-F1
#
_entry.id   AF-A0A8T5IJP1-F1
#
_cell.length_a   1.000
_cell.length_b   1.000
_cell.length_c   1.000
_cell.angle_alpha   90.00
_cell.angle_beta   90.00
_cell.angle_gamma   90.00
#
_symmetry.space_group_name_H-M   'P 1'
#
loop_
_entity.id
_entity.type
_entity.pdbx_description
1 polymer ?
#
loop_
_entity_poly.entity_id
_entity_poly.type
_entity_poly.pdbx_seq_one_letter_code
_entity_poly.pdbx_strand_id
1 'polypeptide(L)'
;MKTMKIKGNTVMAVIDGILKRKGLEPIYVLEEFLNTDTNELEKGLILNDIKEVDSSNFSGILVFVNGEEPGEGAVAIDQMEIKVGDEVSMAFVKQGVYKGDFKHTKEKAIGLDVVLLDYEVKEENLKEEIIVEVLEESTKKTLCPKKD
;
A
#
# COMPACT_ATOMS: atom_id res chain seq x y z
N MET A 1 13.92 2.20 14.57
CA MET A 1 13.13 1.14 13.91
C MET A 1 12.41 0.36 14.97
N LYS A 2 11.11 0.12 14.76
CA LYS A 2 10.26 -0.67 15.64
C LYS A 2 9.67 -1.82 14.84
N THR A 3 9.49 -2.97 15.46
CA THR A 3 8.80 -4.10 14.82
C THR A 3 7.32 -4.09 15.18
N MET A 4 6.46 -4.38 14.21
CA MET A 4 5.02 -4.59 14.41
C MET A 4 4.63 -5.99 13.95
N LYS A 5 3.65 -6.58 14.65
CA LYS A 5 2.97 -7.79 14.19
C LYS A 5 1.69 -7.40 13.47
N ILE A 6 1.48 -7.97 12.29
CA ILE A 6 0.22 -7.86 11.55
C ILE A 6 -0.29 -9.26 11.23
N LYS A 7 -1.61 -9.40 11.08
CA LYS A 7 -2.22 -10.66 10.62
C LYS A 7 -1.64 -11.03 9.25
N GLY A 8 -1.30 -12.30 9.06
CA GLY A 8 -0.63 -12.72 7.83
C GLY A 8 -1.55 -12.95 6.63
N ASN A 9 -2.87 -12.82 6.81
CA ASN A 9 -3.87 -12.83 5.75
C ASN A 9 -4.36 -11.42 5.37
N THR A 10 -3.54 -10.38 5.58
CA THR A 10 -3.89 -9.02 5.17
C THR A 10 -3.26 -8.68 3.82
N VAL A 11 -3.84 -7.69 3.13
CA VAL A 11 -3.28 -7.16 1.87
C VAL A 11 -1.81 -6.77 2.05
N MET A 12 -1.50 -6.06 3.14
CA MET A 12 -0.13 -5.66 3.48
C MET A 12 0.81 -6.86 3.66
N ALA A 13 0.36 -7.92 4.36
CA ALA A 13 1.20 -9.10 4.59
C ALA A 13 1.51 -9.88 3.32
N VAL A 14 0.53 -9.95 2.41
CA VAL A 14 0.72 -10.54 1.08
C VAL A 14 1.72 -9.72 0.27
N ILE A 15 1.59 -8.39 0.25
CA ILE A 15 2.50 -7.47 -0.44
C ILE A 15 3.93 -7.63 0.08
N ASP A 16 4.13 -7.59 1.40
CA ASP A 16 5.44 -7.80 2.04
C ASP A 16 6.10 -9.10 1.55
N GLY A 17 5.32 -10.19 1.55
CA GLY A 17 5.77 -11.49 1.08
C GLY A 17 6.16 -11.51 -0.39
N ILE A 18 5.38 -10.84 -1.25
CA ILE A 18 5.67 -10.74 -2.70
C ILE A 18 6.97 -9.96 -2.94
N LEU A 19 7.11 -8.79 -2.30
CA LEU A 19 8.27 -7.92 -2.44
C LEU A 19 9.54 -8.63 -1.99
N LYS A 20 9.54 -9.23 -0.79
CA LYS A 20 10.69 -9.98 -0.27
C LYS A 20 11.07 -11.16 -1.15
N ARG A 21 10.11 -11.90 -1.71
CA ARG A 21 10.39 -13.00 -2.67
C ARG A 21 11.07 -12.51 -3.95
N LYS A 22 10.85 -11.25 -4.34
CA LYS A 22 11.51 -10.61 -5.48
C LYS A 22 12.85 -9.96 -5.11
N GLY A 23 13.30 -10.10 -3.85
CA GLY A 23 14.52 -9.48 -3.36
C GLY A 23 14.39 -7.97 -3.14
N LEU A 24 13.16 -7.47 -2.97
CA LEU A 24 12.88 -6.07 -2.68
C LEU A 24 12.69 -5.86 -1.18
N GLU A 25 13.20 -4.74 -0.66
CA GLU A 25 13.13 -4.33 0.74
C GLU A 25 12.07 -3.23 0.90
N PRO A 26 10.82 -3.58 1.31
CA PRO A 26 9.79 -2.59 1.56
C PRO A 26 10.10 -1.77 2.82
N ILE A 27 9.76 -0.48 2.75
CA ILE A 27 9.92 0.48 3.83
C ILE A 27 8.53 0.89 4.31
N TYR A 28 8.21 0.56 5.56
CA TYR A 28 6.92 0.88 6.17
C TYR A 28 7.03 2.05 7.15
N VAL A 29 5.98 2.87 7.19
CA VAL A 29 5.80 3.95 8.17
C VAL A 29 4.45 3.80 8.87
N LEU A 30 4.35 4.32 10.08
CA LEU A 30 3.10 4.46 10.80
C LEU A 30 2.62 5.90 10.67
N GLU A 31 1.47 6.10 10.02
CA GLU A 31 0.91 7.43 9.78
C GLU A 31 -0.53 7.50 10.31
N GLU A 32 -0.93 8.69 10.75
CA GLU A 32 -2.33 9.02 11.01
C GLU A 32 -2.96 9.58 9.75
N PHE A 33 -4.05 8.98 9.28
CA PHE A 33 -4.79 9.45 8.11
C PHE A 33 -6.28 9.51 8.43
N LEU A 34 -7.01 10.31 7.65
CA LEU A 34 -8.48 10.32 7.71
C LEU A 34 -8.99 9.11 6.93
N ASN A 35 -9.50 8.11 7.64
CA ASN A 35 -10.19 6.98 7.02
C ASN A 35 -11.51 7.50 6.42
N THR A 36 -11.68 7.31 5.12
CA THR A 36 -12.82 7.84 4.39
C THR A 36 -14.09 6.99 4.53
N ASP A 37 -13.95 5.71 4.90
CA ASP A 37 -15.08 4.83 5.20
C ASP A 37 -15.69 5.16 6.57
N THR A 38 -14.84 5.36 7.57
CA THR A 38 -15.27 5.64 8.96
C THR A 38 -15.44 7.13 9.25
N ASN A 39 -14.81 8.01 8.46
CA ASN A 39 -14.63 9.44 8.72
C ASN A 39 -13.88 9.75 10.03
N GLU A 40 -13.04 8.83 10.50
CA GLU A 40 -12.23 8.99 11.71
C GLU A 40 -10.73 9.09 11.39
N LEU A 41 -9.97 9.76 12.27
CA LEU A 41 -8.52 9.72 12.21
C LEU A 41 -8.06 8.36 12.72
N GLU A 42 -7.45 7.58 11.85
CA GLU A 42 -6.94 6.26 12.15
C GLU A 42 -5.42 6.23 11.96
N LYS A 43 -4.77 5.40 12.78
CA LYS A 43 -3.35 5.11 12.63
C LYS A 43 -3.19 3.78 11.93
N GLY A 44 -2.52 3.78 10.78
CA GLY A 44 -2.28 2.54 10.02
C GLY A 44 -0.86 2.45 9.49
N LEU A 45 -0.56 1.27 8.96
CA LEU A 45 0.74 0.97 8.41
C LEU A 45 0.72 1.27 6.91
N ILE A 46 1.62 2.15 6.47
CA ILE A 46 1.72 2.59 5.08
C ILE A 46 3.00 2.03 4.46
N LEU A 47 2.89 1.46 3.26
CA LEU A 47 4.03 1.14 2.42
C LEU A 47 4.53 2.43 1.78
N ASN A 48 5.56 3.02 2.39
CA ASN A 48 6.09 4.32 2.00
C ASN A 48 7.00 4.22 0.77
N ASP A 49 7.88 3.23 0.75
CA ASP A 49 8.91 3.11 -0.28
C ASP A 49 9.41 1.67 -0.45
N ILE A 50 10.19 1.42 -1.50
CA ILE A 50 10.90 0.17 -1.76
C ILE A 50 12.34 0.51 -2.11
N LYS A 51 13.29 0.08 -1.29
CA LYS A 51 14.69 0.56 -1.30
C LYS A 51 15.40 0.41 -2.64
N GLU A 52 15.12 -0.65 -3.40
CA GLU A 52 15.71 -0.93 -4.71
C GLU A 52 15.02 -0.19 -5.87
N VAL A 53 13.90 0.49 -5.63
CA VAL A 53 13.14 1.23 -6.64
C VAL A 53 13.46 2.72 -6.51
N ASP A 54 13.87 3.36 -7.61
CA ASP A 54 14.02 4.82 -7.63
C ASP A 54 12.64 5.49 -7.58
N SER A 55 12.21 5.82 -6.37
CA SER A 55 10.93 6.43 -6.09
C SER A 55 10.95 7.96 -6.08
N SER A 56 12.08 8.58 -6.38
CA SER A 56 12.26 10.05 -6.35
C SER A 56 11.28 10.82 -7.25
N ASN A 57 10.73 10.15 -8.26
CA ASN A 57 9.78 10.71 -9.21
C ASN A 57 8.33 10.26 -8.96
N PHE A 58 8.05 9.43 -7.95
CA PHE A 58 6.71 8.96 -7.62
C PHE A 58 6.13 9.75 -6.44
N SER A 59 4.80 9.92 -6.48
CA SER A 59 4.00 10.56 -5.44
C SER A 59 3.42 9.57 -4.44
N GLY A 60 3.39 8.28 -4.77
CA GLY A 60 2.89 7.24 -3.90
C GLY A 60 2.77 5.88 -4.58
N ILE A 61 2.29 4.90 -3.82
CA ILE A 61 2.03 3.54 -4.26
C ILE A 61 0.54 3.27 -4.06
N LEU A 62 -0.13 2.81 -5.11
CA LEU A 62 -1.50 2.32 -5.06
C LEU A 62 -1.51 0.80 -5.00
N VAL A 63 -2.51 0.27 -4.31
CA VAL A 63 -2.77 -1.15 -4.18
C VAL A 63 -4.18 -1.42 -4.71
N PHE A 64 -4.34 -2.51 -5.44
CA PHE A 64 -5.62 -2.97 -5.95
C PHE A 64 -5.86 -4.41 -5.53
N VAL A 65 -7.10 -4.72 -5.17
CA VAL A 65 -7.57 -6.08 -4.88
C VAL A 65 -8.68 -6.40 -5.87
N ASN A 66 -8.53 -7.48 -6.65
CA ASN A 66 -9.46 -7.87 -7.71
C ASN A 66 -9.73 -6.76 -8.75
N GLY A 67 -8.73 -5.90 -9.01
CA GLY A 67 -8.80 -4.79 -9.96
C GLY A 67 -9.40 -3.48 -9.41
N GLU A 68 -9.74 -3.45 -8.12
CA GLU A 68 -10.36 -2.27 -7.48
C GLU A 68 -9.49 -1.74 -6.34
N GLU A 69 -9.50 -0.42 -6.11
CA GLU A 69 -8.86 0.15 -4.93
C GLU A 69 -9.57 -0.37 -3.67
N PRO A 70 -8.85 -0.67 -2.59
CA PRO A 70 -9.44 -1.14 -1.34
C PRO A 70 -10.16 0.02 -0.63
N GLY A 71 -11.38 0.32 -1.07
CA GLY A 71 -12.26 1.34 -0.50
C GLY A 71 -12.28 2.67 -1.28
N GLU A 72 -13.14 3.59 -0.85
CA GLU A 72 -13.27 4.92 -1.45
C GLU A 72 -12.30 5.91 -0.79
N GLY A 73 -10.99 5.74 -1.00
CA GLY A 73 -9.96 6.69 -0.52
C GLY A 73 -8.88 6.06 0.35
N ALA A 74 -8.60 6.66 1.52
CA ALA A 74 -7.52 6.21 2.39
C ALA A 74 -8.05 5.17 3.39
N VAL A 75 -7.57 3.92 3.26
CA VAL A 75 -7.98 2.78 4.09
C VAL A 75 -6.76 2.03 4.63
N ALA A 76 -6.86 1.52 5.86
CA ALA A 76 -5.81 0.71 6.51
C ALA A 76 -5.69 -0.68 5.84
N ILE A 77 -4.88 -0.79 4.78
CA ILE A 77 -4.68 -2.08 4.06
C ILE A 77 -3.97 -3.15 4.92
N ASP A 78 -3.38 -2.77 6.05
CA ASP A 78 -2.84 -3.68 7.06
C ASP A 78 -3.93 -4.35 7.91
N GLN A 79 -5.17 -3.87 7.83
CA GLN A 79 -6.34 -4.44 8.52
C GLN A 79 -7.29 -5.16 7.55
N MET A 80 -7.16 -4.91 6.24
CA MET A 80 -7.98 -5.56 5.22
C MET A 80 -7.55 -7.00 5.00
N GLU A 81 -8.46 -7.94 5.29
CA GLU A 81 -8.23 -9.37 5.08
C GLU A 81 -8.42 -9.76 3.61
N ILE A 82 -7.57 -10.68 3.14
CA ILE A 82 -7.58 -11.21 1.78
C ILE A 82 -7.82 -12.72 1.78
N LYS A 83 -8.40 -13.23 0.69
CA LYS A 83 -8.77 -14.63 0.53
C LYS A 83 -7.94 -15.30 -0.57
N VAL A 84 -7.89 -16.63 -0.52
CA VAL A 84 -7.31 -17.43 -1.60
C VAL A 84 -8.07 -17.17 -2.90
N GLY A 85 -7.33 -16.96 -3.99
CA GLY A 85 -7.88 -16.65 -5.31
C GLY A 85 -8.12 -15.15 -5.56
N ASP A 86 -7.95 -14.28 -4.55
CA ASP A 86 -7.95 -12.84 -4.80
C ASP A 86 -6.69 -12.45 -5.59
N GLU A 87 -6.83 -11.43 -6.44
CA GLU A 87 -5.73 -10.84 -7.21
C GLU A 87 -5.25 -9.55 -6.53
N VAL A 88 -3.97 -9.46 -6.19
CA VAL A 88 -3.35 -8.24 -5.67
C VAL A 88 -2.48 -7.62 -6.75
N SER A 89 -2.69 -6.33 -7.01
CA SER A 89 -1.86 -5.54 -7.91
C SER A 89 -1.32 -4.31 -7.20
N MET A 90 -0.13 -3.85 -7.60
CA MET A 90 0.46 -2.61 -7.12
C MET A 90 0.88 -1.71 -8.27
N ALA A 91 0.78 -0.41 -8.07
CA ALA A 91 1.16 0.61 -9.03
C ALA A 91 1.94 1.75 -8.36
N PHE A 92 3.02 2.20 -9.00
CA PHE A 92 3.66 3.46 -8.63
C PHE A 92 2.99 4.62 -9.36
N VAL A 93 2.67 5.68 -8.62
CA VAL A 93 2.00 6.87 -9.15
C VAL A 93 3.02 7.98 -9.32
N LYS A 94 3.18 8.50 -10.55
CA LYS A 94 3.92 9.73 -10.85
C LYS A 94 2.94 10.91 -10.84
N GLN A 95 3.33 12.07 -10.32
CA GLN A 95 2.45 13.25 -10.12
C GLN A 95 1.42 13.43 -11.25
N GLY A 96 0.14 13.35 -10.89
CA GLY A 96 -1.02 13.41 -11.78
C GLY A 96 -2.27 12.88 -11.07
N VAL A 97 -3.46 13.35 -11.44
CA VAL A 97 -4.73 12.89 -10.84
C VAL A 97 -5.09 11.53 -11.45
N TYR A 98 -4.85 10.44 -10.71
CA TYR A 98 -5.45 9.15 -11.03
C TYR A 98 -6.85 9.07 -10.39
N LYS A 99 -7.84 8.68 -11.20
CA LYS A 99 -9.20 8.32 -10.78
C LYS A 99 -9.71 7.27 -11.78
N GLY A 100 -9.78 5.99 -11.39
CA GLY A 100 -10.36 4.96 -12.26
C GLY A 100 -10.21 3.51 -11.77
N ASP A 101 -11.10 2.65 -12.25
CA ASP A 101 -11.07 1.19 -12.06
C ASP A 101 -9.86 0.59 -12.77
N PHE A 102 -9.05 -0.24 -12.08
CA PHE A 102 -7.89 -0.89 -12.69
C PHE A 102 -8.29 -2.22 -13.33
N LYS A 103 -8.66 -2.19 -14.62
CA LYS A 103 -8.85 -3.41 -15.40
C LYS A 103 -7.54 -3.87 -16.02
N HIS A 104 -7.35 -5.19 -16.02
CA HIS A 104 -6.25 -5.99 -16.57
C HIS A 104 -6.10 -5.88 -18.11
N THR A 105 -6.39 -4.71 -18.68
CA THR A 105 -6.11 -4.34 -20.05
C THR A 105 -4.80 -3.57 -20.09
N LYS A 106 -3.93 -3.90 -21.04
CA LYS A 106 -2.67 -3.19 -21.38
C LYS A 106 -2.91 -1.74 -21.84
N GLU A 107 -3.76 -0.99 -21.17
CA GLU A 107 -4.01 0.40 -21.46
C GLU A 107 -3.09 1.22 -20.56
N LYS A 108 -2.19 1.94 -21.22
CA LYS A 108 -1.49 3.08 -20.62
C LYS A 108 -2.53 3.93 -19.90
N ALA A 109 -2.58 3.86 -18.58
CA ALA A 109 -3.15 4.93 -17.80
C ALA A 109 -2.34 6.18 -18.17
N ILE A 110 -3.01 7.13 -18.83
CA ILE A 110 -2.35 8.24 -19.51
C ILE A 110 -1.54 9.04 -18.48
N GLY A 111 -0.21 8.95 -18.56
CA GLY A 111 0.72 9.70 -17.69
C GLY A 111 1.29 8.94 -16.49
N LEU A 112 1.00 7.65 -16.33
CA LEU A 112 1.54 6.82 -15.24
C LEU A 112 2.59 5.84 -15.77
N ASP A 113 3.82 5.95 -15.28
CA ASP A 113 4.81 4.87 -15.37
C ASP A 113 4.43 3.81 -14.32
N VAL A 114 3.46 2.95 -14.66
CA VAL A 114 2.99 1.90 -13.77
C VAL A 114 3.94 0.70 -13.85
N VAL A 115 4.72 0.47 -12.80
CA VAL A 115 5.37 -0.83 -12.59
C VAL A 115 4.34 -1.75 -11.92
N LEU A 116 3.85 -2.74 -12.69
CA LEU A 116 2.84 -3.69 -12.23
C LEU A 116 3.49 -4.88 -11.53
N LEU A 117 2.99 -5.17 -10.34
CA LEU A 117 3.22 -6.42 -9.64
C LEU A 117 1.87 -7.11 -9.43
N ASP A 118 1.49 -7.94 -10.38
CA ASP A 118 0.25 -8.71 -10.32
C ASP A 118 0.52 -10.07 -9.67
N TYR A 119 -0.34 -10.47 -8.73
CA TYR A 119 -0.16 -11.69 -7.97
C TYR A 119 -1.50 -12.31 -7.54
N GLU A 120 -1.70 -13.58 -7.87
CA GLU A 120 -2.81 -14.39 -7.37
C GLU A 120 -2.44 -14.98 -5.99
N VAL A 121 -3.30 -14.75 -4.99
CA VAL A 121 -3.10 -15.23 -3.62
C VAL A 121 -3.29 -16.74 -3.52
N LYS A 122 -2.25 -17.43 -3.06
CA LYS A 122 -2.26 -18.88 -2.79
C LYS A 122 -2.23 -19.15 -1.29
N GLU A 123 -2.61 -20.38 -0.93
CA GLU A 123 -2.68 -20.81 0.47
C GLU A 123 -1.33 -20.67 1.19
N GLU A 124 -0.21 -20.94 0.52
CA GLU A 124 1.13 -20.76 1.08
C GLU A 124 1.51 -19.30 1.38
N ASN A 125 0.71 -18.33 0.93
CA ASN A 125 0.92 -16.91 1.18
C ASN A 125 0.21 -16.41 2.43
N LEU A 126 -0.82 -17.13 2.89
CA LEU A 126 -1.56 -16.78 4.09
C LEU A 126 -0.82 -17.34 5.31
N LYS A 127 -0.08 -16.47 5.99
CA LYS A 127 0.53 -16.79 7.29
C LYS A 127 -0.44 -16.42 8.40
N GLU A 128 -0.27 -16.97 9.59
CA GLU A 128 -1.03 -16.52 10.77
C GLU A 128 -0.64 -15.08 11.14
N GLU A 129 0.67 -14.79 11.18
CA GLU A 129 1.22 -13.47 11.47
C GLU A 129 2.50 -13.23 10.65
N ILE A 130 2.80 -11.96 10.37
CA ILE A 130 4.13 -11.54 9.94
C ILE A 130 4.68 -10.42 10.83
N ILE A 131 6.01 -10.30 10.85
CA ILE A 131 6.71 -9.20 11.52
C ILE A 131 7.25 -8.26 10.45
N VAL A 132 6.89 -6.99 10.56
CA VAL A 132 7.37 -5.91 9.69
C VAL A 132 8.19 -4.92 10.49
N GLU A 133 9.24 -4.41 9.86
CA GLU A 133 10.05 -3.32 10.42
C GLU A 133 9.45 -1.99 9.97
N VAL A 134 9.21 -1.13 10.95
CA VAL A 134 8.55 0.16 10.76
C VAL A 134 9.54 1.26 11.13
N LEU A 135 9.66 2.23 10.24
CA LEU A 135 10.31 3.49 10.54
C LEU A 135 9.36 4.31 11.43
N GLU A 136 9.82 4.64 12.63
CA GLU A 136 9.13 5.67 13.42
C GLU A 136 9.36 7.00 12.72
N GLU A 137 8.31 7.57 12.12
CA GLU A 137 8.37 8.98 11.79
C GLU A 137 8.30 9.81 13.08
N SER A 138 9.37 10.57 13.29
CA SER A 138 9.38 11.81 14.03
C SER A 138 8.21 12.65 13.54
N THR A 139 7.25 12.92 14.41
CA THR A 139 6.15 13.87 14.20
C THR A 139 6.68 15.19 13.64
N LYS A 140 6.79 15.31 12.31
CA LYS A 140 6.90 16.62 11.67
C LYS A 140 5.47 17.11 11.53
N LYS A 141 5.12 18.00 12.47
CA LYS A 141 3.94 18.87 12.43
C LYS A 141 3.72 19.39 11.02
N THR A 142 2.76 18.81 10.30
CA THR A 142 2.04 19.54 9.26
C THR A 142 0.97 20.35 9.97
N LEU A 143 1.40 21.42 10.65
CA LEU A 143 0.51 22.53 10.94
C LEU A 143 0.01 23.02 9.58
N CYS A 144 -1.24 22.72 9.23
CA CYS A 144 -1.96 23.55 8.28
C CYS A 144 -1.84 24.98 8.81
N PRO A 145 -1.19 25.92 8.10
CA PRO A 145 -1.34 27.31 8.47
C PRO A 145 -2.82 27.62 8.27
N LYS A 146 -3.51 27.99 9.36
CA LYS A 146 -4.80 28.67 9.24
C LYS A 146 -4.57 29.85 8.31
N LYS A 147 -5.22 29.84 7.14
CA LYS A 147 -5.41 31.06 6.37
C LYS A 147 -6.31 31.96 7.20
N ASP A 148 -5.87 33.21 7.33
CA ASP A 148 -6.49 34.30 8.08
C ASP A 148 -7.97 34.54 7.75
#